data_AF-E9GKT4-F1
#
_entry.id   AF-E9GKT4-F1
#
_cell.length_a   1.000
_cell.length_b   1.000
_cell.length_c   1.000
_cell.angle_alpha   90.00
_cell.angle_beta   90.00
_cell.angle_gamma   90.00
#
_symmetry.space_group_name_H-M   'P 1'
#
loop_
_entity.id
_entity.type
_entity.pdbx_description
1 polymer ?
#
loop_
_entity_poly.entity_id
_entity_poly.type
_entity_poly.pdbx_seq_one_letter_code
_entity_poly.pdbx_strand_id
1 'polypeptide(L)'
;ETVADRFRFWDEAQSWAVERWKAGHVLAWLEFGMGMARYLPACAENIKSGRVLLELSDAEIEAGLGLNHAMHRKKVRLAIEERRPGQPVRYPLLSTLGNSWVANEWLTDIGLTQYADAFHTCLLDARLLDNLTKRELEKHLGVTRKAHQTSIVQGITFLRMIKYDRQAINERRRQCDVIDCDPLVWTNQRFISWARGIDLAEYADNLRGIGIHGALVILDPTFNADVMATAMGIPTSKNIIRRHLATELESLVQITRYNSSAKFTF
;
A
#
# COMPACT_ATOMS: atom_id res chain seq x y z
N GLU A 1 -19.63 -27.39 -8.07
CA GLU A 1 -20.08 -26.02 -7.72
C GLU A 1 -19.67 -25.08 -8.84
N THR A 2 -20.60 -24.31 -9.42
CA THR A 2 -20.29 -23.44 -10.57
C THR A 2 -19.59 -22.15 -10.11
N VAL A 3 -18.96 -21.41 -11.04
CA VAL A 3 -18.39 -20.07 -10.73
C VAL A 3 -19.48 -19.11 -10.25
N ALA A 4 -20.67 -19.18 -10.84
CA ALA A 4 -21.82 -18.36 -10.45
C ALA A 4 -22.27 -18.64 -9.01
N ASP A 5 -22.28 -19.90 -8.57
CA ASP A 5 -22.58 -20.25 -7.18
C ASP A 5 -21.57 -19.63 -6.21
N ARG A 6 -20.27 -19.65 -6.55
CA ARG A 6 -19.22 -19.07 -5.70
C ARG A 6 -19.30 -17.54 -5.63
N PHE A 7 -19.69 -16.86 -6.70
CA PHE A 7 -19.96 -15.42 -6.64
C PHE A 7 -21.13 -15.08 -5.71
N ARG A 8 -22.23 -15.85 -5.76
CA ARG A 8 -23.34 -15.68 -4.82
C ARG A 8 -22.88 -15.87 -3.37
N PHE A 9 -22.12 -16.93 -3.10
CA PHE A 9 -21.57 -17.15 -1.76
C PHE A 9 -20.65 -16.03 -1.29
N TRP A 10 -19.89 -15.40 -2.21
CA TRP A 10 -19.05 -14.26 -1.87
C TRP A 10 -19.89 -13.04 -1.49
N ASP A 11 -20.93 -12.72 -2.27
CA ASP A 11 -21.84 -11.61 -2.00
C ASP A 11 -22.50 -11.75 -0.62
N GLU A 12 -23.01 -12.94 -0.30
CA GLU A 12 -23.56 -13.26 1.03
C GLU A 12 -22.49 -13.09 2.13
N ALA A 13 -21.27 -13.60 1.90
CA ALA A 13 -20.16 -13.53 2.85
C ALA A 13 -19.68 -12.10 3.19
N GLN A 14 -19.91 -11.11 2.31
CA GLN A 14 -19.55 -9.72 2.61
C GLN A 14 -20.40 -9.13 3.74
N SER A 15 -21.66 -9.54 3.84
CA SER A 15 -22.60 -9.01 4.83
C SER A 15 -22.73 -9.88 6.08
N TRP A 16 -22.32 -11.15 5.99
CA TRP A 16 -22.50 -12.11 7.08
C TRP A 16 -21.27 -12.20 7.99
N ALA A 17 -21.55 -12.38 9.29
CA ALA A 17 -20.54 -12.78 10.26
C ALA A 17 -19.90 -14.13 9.86
N VAL A 18 -18.60 -14.28 10.08
CA VAL A 18 -17.82 -15.45 9.64
C VAL A 18 -18.35 -16.74 10.27
N GLU A 19 -18.90 -16.71 11.48
CA GLU A 19 -19.48 -17.86 12.16
C GLU A 19 -20.68 -18.47 11.42
N ARG A 20 -21.31 -17.72 10.52
CA ARG A 20 -22.42 -18.17 9.67
C ARG A 20 -21.95 -18.77 8.35
N TRP A 21 -20.68 -18.63 8.01
CA TRP A 21 -20.15 -19.11 6.74
C TRP A 21 -20.14 -20.63 6.69
N LYS A 22 -20.76 -21.17 5.63
CA LYS A 22 -20.60 -22.58 5.24
C LYS A 22 -19.34 -22.75 4.38
N ALA A 23 -18.94 -24.00 4.10
CA ALA A 23 -17.78 -24.31 3.26
C ALA A 23 -17.71 -23.47 1.96
N GLY A 24 -18.81 -23.36 1.21
CA GLY A 24 -18.86 -22.56 -0.03
C GLY A 24 -18.53 -21.07 0.17
N HIS A 25 -18.91 -20.48 1.31
CA HIS A 25 -18.58 -19.09 1.64
C HIS A 25 -17.10 -18.91 1.96
N VAL A 26 -16.50 -19.87 2.67
CA VAL A 26 -15.06 -19.86 2.96
C VAL A 26 -14.25 -19.95 1.67
N LEU A 27 -14.64 -20.84 0.75
CA LEU A 27 -13.99 -20.98 -0.55
C LEU A 27 -14.15 -19.71 -1.40
N ALA A 28 -15.35 -19.15 -1.45
CA ALA A 28 -15.62 -17.90 -2.17
C ALA A 28 -14.82 -16.71 -1.60
N TRP A 29 -14.69 -16.61 -0.27
CA TRP A 29 -13.85 -15.61 0.39
C TRP A 29 -12.37 -15.81 0.05
N LEU A 30 -11.86 -17.04 0.06
CA LEU A 30 -10.47 -17.32 -0.28
C LEU A 30 -10.18 -17.01 -1.76
N GLU A 31 -11.11 -17.31 -2.65
CA GLU A 31 -10.99 -17.03 -4.08
C GLU A 31 -11.04 -15.51 -4.37
N PHE A 32 -12.16 -14.87 -4.04
CA PHE A 32 -12.47 -13.51 -4.48
C PHE A 32 -12.05 -12.44 -3.48
N GLY A 33 -12.25 -12.68 -2.18
CA GLY A 33 -11.89 -11.73 -1.13
C GLY A 33 -10.39 -11.66 -0.86
N MET A 34 -9.70 -12.79 -0.99
CA MET A 34 -8.26 -12.89 -0.71
C MET A 34 -7.39 -12.95 -1.96
N GLY A 35 -7.95 -13.32 -3.12
CA GLY A 35 -7.19 -13.55 -4.34
C GLY A 35 -6.29 -14.78 -4.24
N MET A 36 -6.74 -15.83 -3.54
CA MET A 36 -5.96 -16.99 -3.14
C MET A 36 -6.48 -18.30 -3.76
N ALA A 37 -6.98 -18.22 -5.01
CA ALA A 37 -7.58 -19.35 -5.73
C ALA A 37 -6.70 -20.61 -5.77
N ARG A 38 -5.38 -20.46 -5.78
CA ARG A 38 -4.42 -21.59 -5.77
C ARG A 38 -4.53 -22.48 -4.53
N TYR A 39 -5.12 -22.00 -3.44
CA TYR A 39 -5.25 -22.72 -2.16
C TYR A 39 -6.64 -23.35 -1.97
N LEU A 40 -7.54 -23.20 -2.96
CA LEU A 40 -8.90 -23.76 -2.88
C LEU A 40 -8.96 -25.27 -2.68
N PRO A 41 -8.14 -26.11 -3.36
CA PRO A 41 -8.23 -27.57 -3.18
C PRO A 41 -7.98 -28.00 -1.73
N ALA A 42 -6.88 -27.55 -1.13
CA ALA A 42 -6.56 -27.85 0.26
C ALA A 42 -7.61 -27.29 1.23
N CYS A 43 -8.09 -26.06 0.98
CA CYS A 43 -9.15 -25.45 1.77
C CYS A 43 -10.45 -26.26 1.74
N ALA A 44 -10.87 -26.71 0.55
CA ALA A 44 -12.11 -27.45 0.35
C ALA A 44 -12.07 -28.80 1.07
N GLU A 45 -10.91 -29.45 1.14
CA GLU A 45 -10.72 -30.71 1.84
C GLU A 45 -10.75 -30.53 3.37
N ASN A 46 -10.10 -29.49 3.89
CA ASN A 46 -9.81 -29.38 5.33
C ASN A 46 -10.71 -28.41 6.10
N ILE A 47 -11.34 -27.41 5.45
CA ILE A 47 -12.12 -26.37 6.14
C ILE A 47 -13.59 -26.42 5.72
N LYS A 48 -14.48 -26.71 6.68
CA LYS A 48 -15.91 -26.96 6.41
C LYS A 48 -16.86 -25.84 6.84
N SER A 49 -16.40 -24.89 7.64
CA SER A 49 -17.21 -23.75 8.09
C SER A 49 -16.33 -22.58 8.53
N GLY A 50 -16.93 -21.39 8.62
CA GLY A 50 -16.22 -20.23 9.15
C GLY A 50 -15.94 -20.30 10.66
N ARG A 51 -16.71 -21.07 11.44
CA ARG A 51 -16.36 -21.36 12.84
C ARG A 51 -15.02 -22.08 12.96
N VAL A 52 -14.84 -23.13 12.16
CA VAL A 52 -13.56 -23.85 12.07
C VAL A 52 -12.45 -22.89 11.65
N LEU A 53 -12.68 -22.05 10.63
CA LEU A 53 -11.71 -21.07 10.16
C LEU A 53 -11.22 -20.11 11.26
N LEU A 54 -12.11 -19.63 12.12
CA LEU A 54 -11.80 -18.68 13.21
C LEU A 54 -10.97 -19.31 14.35
N GLU A 55 -11.02 -20.64 14.48
CA GLU A 55 -10.39 -21.40 15.57
C GLU A 55 -9.02 -21.97 15.18
N LEU A 56 -8.64 -21.95 13.90
CA LEU A 56 -7.37 -22.53 13.43
C LEU A 56 -6.14 -21.87 14.08
N SER A 57 -5.28 -22.70 14.65
CA SER A 57 -3.91 -22.36 15.04
C SER A 57 -3.01 -22.09 13.82
N ASP A 58 -1.81 -21.54 14.03
CA ASP A 58 -0.90 -21.23 12.90
C ASP A 58 -0.46 -22.50 12.16
N ALA A 59 -0.26 -23.60 12.89
CA ALA A 59 0.07 -24.89 12.32
C ALA A 59 -1.10 -25.46 11.48
N GLU A 60 -2.34 -25.29 11.94
CA GLU A 60 -3.52 -25.76 11.22
C GLU A 60 -3.84 -24.88 10.00
N ILE A 61 -3.57 -23.58 10.05
CA ILE A 61 -3.63 -22.70 8.86
C ILE A 61 -2.61 -23.18 7.83
N GLU A 62 -1.38 -23.47 8.24
CA GLU A 62 -0.34 -23.97 7.34
C GLU A 62 -0.74 -25.30 6.69
N ALA A 63 -1.10 -26.29 7.51
CA ALA A 63 -1.43 -27.62 7.04
C ALA A 63 -2.76 -27.67 6.28
N GLY A 64 -3.82 -27.07 6.82
CA GLY A 64 -5.18 -27.14 6.28
C GLY A 64 -5.36 -26.37 4.97
N LEU A 65 -4.61 -25.28 4.76
CA LEU A 65 -4.65 -24.50 3.52
C LEU A 65 -3.46 -24.77 2.59
N GLY A 66 -2.48 -25.58 3.01
CA GLY A 66 -1.25 -25.83 2.25
C GLY A 66 -0.39 -24.57 2.07
N LEU A 67 -0.36 -23.69 3.07
CA LEU A 67 0.29 -22.37 2.98
C LEU A 67 1.78 -22.45 3.32
N ASN A 68 2.60 -22.93 2.39
CA ASN A 68 4.05 -23.06 2.60
C ASN A 68 4.79 -21.71 2.68
N HIS A 69 4.23 -20.64 2.08
CA HIS A 69 4.86 -19.32 2.05
C HIS A 69 4.45 -18.47 3.26
N ALA A 70 5.43 -17.93 4.00
CA ALA A 70 5.21 -17.19 5.25
C ALA A 70 4.30 -15.96 5.08
N MET A 71 4.44 -15.20 3.99
CA MET A 71 3.58 -14.03 3.73
C MET A 71 2.13 -14.43 3.46
N HIS A 72 1.88 -15.60 2.87
CA HIS A 72 0.52 -16.06 2.61
C HIS A 72 -0.17 -16.52 3.88
N ARG A 73 0.56 -17.19 4.79
CA ARG A 73 0.08 -17.49 6.15
C ARG A 73 -0.28 -16.22 6.89
N LYS A 74 0.61 -15.24 6.89
CA LYS A 74 0.37 -13.94 7.53
C LYS A 74 -0.86 -13.23 6.94
N LYS A 75 -1.04 -13.24 5.62
CA LYS A 75 -2.21 -12.67 4.93
C LYS A 75 -3.51 -13.25 5.46
N VAL A 76 -3.61 -14.59 5.50
CA VAL A 76 -4.80 -15.30 5.99
C VAL A 76 -5.03 -15.02 7.47
N ARG A 77 -3.99 -15.09 8.30
CA ARG A 77 -4.09 -14.79 9.74
C ARG A 77 -4.64 -13.39 9.97
N LEU A 78 -4.08 -12.36 9.32
CA LEU A 78 -4.56 -10.98 9.46
C LEU A 78 -6.02 -10.82 9.02
N ALA A 79 -6.42 -11.49 7.93
CA ALA A 79 -7.79 -11.41 7.44
C ALA A 79 -8.81 -12.16 8.33
N ILE A 80 -8.39 -13.22 9.02
CA ILE A 80 -9.20 -13.89 10.05
C ILE A 80 -9.36 -12.99 11.28
N GLU A 81 -8.27 -12.41 11.78
CA GLU A 81 -8.32 -11.51 12.95
C GLU A 81 -9.16 -10.26 12.70
N GLU A 82 -9.06 -9.65 11.51
CA GLU A 82 -9.88 -8.50 11.11
C GLU A 82 -11.38 -8.79 11.17
N ARG A 83 -11.79 -10.04 10.88
CA ARG A 83 -13.20 -10.46 10.86
C ARG A 83 -13.66 -11.09 12.17
N ARG A 84 -12.80 -11.15 13.18
CA ARG A 84 -13.14 -11.74 14.47
C ARG A 84 -14.17 -10.85 15.19
N PRO A 85 -15.29 -11.42 15.68
CA PRO A 85 -16.32 -10.68 16.38
C PRO A 85 -15.76 -9.93 17.59
N GLY A 86 -16.22 -8.69 17.79
CA GLY A 86 -15.86 -7.87 18.94
C GLY A 86 -14.48 -7.22 18.89
N GLN A 87 -13.68 -7.44 17.83
CA GLN A 87 -12.46 -6.67 17.63
C GLN A 87 -12.75 -5.30 17.00
N PRO A 88 -12.14 -4.20 17.52
CA PRO A 88 -12.28 -2.90 16.91
C PRO A 88 -11.55 -2.86 15.56
N VAL A 89 -12.29 -2.57 14.49
CA VAL A 89 -11.72 -2.40 13.16
C VAL A 89 -11.10 -1.01 13.06
N ARG A 90 -9.77 -0.93 13.20
CA ARG A 90 -9.02 0.33 13.16
C ARG A 90 -9.20 1.10 11.84
N TYR A 91 -9.22 0.37 10.72
CA TYR A 91 -9.32 0.91 9.37
C TYR A 91 -10.39 0.14 8.57
N PRO A 92 -11.64 0.61 8.50
CA PRO A 92 -12.75 -0.13 7.89
C PRO A 92 -12.55 -0.46 6.40
N LEU A 93 -11.80 0.38 5.68
CA LEU A 93 -11.57 0.24 4.24
C LEU A 93 -10.34 -0.62 3.89
N LEU A 94 -9.58 -1.08 4.88
CA LEU A 94 -8.33 -1.81 4.68
C LEU A 94 -8.52 -3.07 3.82
N SER A 95 -9.56 -3.85 4.10
CA SER A 95 -9.87 -5.09 3.39
C SER A 95 -10.31 -4.90 1.93
N THR A 96 -10.72 -3.69 1.55
CA THR A 96 -11.15 -3.37 0.19
C THR A 96 -9.97 -3.20 -0.78
N LEU A 97 -8.76 -3.04 -0.25
CA LEU A 97 -7.54 -2.80 -1.01
C LEU A 97 -6.77 -4.10 -1.21
N GLY A 98 -7.13 -4.80 -2.29
CA GLY A 98 -6.56 -6.09 -2.68
C GLY A 98 -5.11 -6.04 -3.18
N ASN A 99 -4.55 -7.22 -3.41
CA ASN A 99 -3.14 -7.36 -3.81
C ASN A 99 -2.80 -6.70 -5.15
N SER A 100 -3.73 -6.72 -6.12
CA SER A 100 -3.53 -6.08 -7.41
C SER A 100 -3.42 -4.56 -7.30
N TRP A 101 -4.22 -3.94 -6.42
CA TRP A 101 -4.11 -2.50 -6.17
C TRP A 101 -2.76 -2.15 -5.56
N VAL A 102 -2.31 -2.90 -4.54
CA VAL A 102 -1.03 -2.65 -3.88
C VAL A 102 0.14 -2.76 -4.88
N ALA A 103 0.18 -3.84 -5.66
CA ALA A 103 1.31 -4.13 -6.54
C ALA A 103 1.32 -3.31 -7.84
N ASN A 104 0.15 -2.98 -8.41
CA ASN A 104 0.06 -2.30 -9.71
C ASN A 104 -0.18 -0.80 -9.60
N GLU A 105 -0.92 -0.35 -8.59
CA GLU A 105 -1.30 1.07 -8.46
C GLU A 105 -0.47 1.75 -7.36
N TRP A 106 -0.59 1.30 -6.11
CA TRP A 106 0.05 1.98 -4.99
C TRP A 106 1.58 1.99 -5.09
N LEU A 107 2.18 0.85 -5.49
CA LEU A 107 3.62 0.76 -5.68
C LEU A 107 4.13 1.67 -6.82
N THR A 108 3.30 1.85 -7.85
CA THR A 108 3.53 2.79 -8.95
C THR A 108 3.44 4.23 -8.45
N ASP A 109 2.42 4.55 -7.66
CA ASP A 109 2.21 5.87 -7.08
C ASP A 109 3.40 6.33 -6.24
N ILE A 110 4.03 5.43 -5.48
CA ILE A 110 5.20 5.77 -4.66
C ILE A 110 6.52 5.68 -5.45
N GLY A 111 6.50 5.26 -6.72
CA GLY A 111 7.68 5.22 -7.60
C GLY A 111 8.61 4.04 -7.34
N LEU A 112 8.07 2.87 -7.00
CA LEU A 112 8.83 1.66 -6.64
C LEU A 112 8.40 0.39 -7.43
N THR A 113 7.95 0.56 -8.67
CA THR A 113 7.40 -0.52 -9.52
C THR A 113 8.34 -1.70 -9.74
N GLN A 114 9.65 -1.53 -9.57
CA GLN A 114 10.62 -2.63 -9.66
C GLN A 114 10.39 -3.76 -8.64
N TYR A 115 9.60 -3.52 -7.59
CA TYR A 115 9.24 -4.55 -6.60
C TYR A 115 7.90 -5.24 -6.89
N ALA A 116 7.19 -4.89 -7.97
CA ALA A 116 5.84 -5.37 -8.24
C ALA A 116 5.74 -6.91 -8.27
N ASP A 117 6.69 -7.58 -8.91
CA ASP A 117 6.70 -9.05 -9.01
C ASP A 117 6.81 -9.73 -7.64
N ALA A 118 7.65 -9.20 -6.75
CA ALA A 118 7.78 -9.72 -5.39
C ALA A 118 6.51 -9.49 -4.57
N PHE A 119 5.87 -8.33 -4.75
CA PHE A 119 4.60 -7.99 -4.09
C PHE A 119 3.45 -8.89 -4.58
N HIS A 120 3.37 -9.15 -5.88
CA HIS A 120 2.43 -10.12 -6.49
C HIS A 120 2.68 -11.53 -5.97
N THR A 121 3.93 -11.99 -6.01
CA THR A 121 4.32 -13.33 -5.56
C THR A 121 3.98 -13.55 -4.09
N CYS A 122 4.09 -12.52 -3.25
CA CYS A 122 3.74 -12.56 -1.84
C CYS A 122 2.25 -12.26 -1.55
N LEU A 123 1.44 -12.01 -2.57
CA LEU A 123 0.01 -11.65 -2.48
C LEU A 123 -0.26 -10.47 -1.54
N LEU A 124 0.62 -9.47 -1.54
CA LEU A 124 0.62 -8.37 -0.58
C LEU A 124 -0.63 -7.49 -0.76
N ASP A 125 -1.57 -7.51 0.19
CA ASP A 125 -2.70 -6.58 0.26
C ASP A 125 -2.47 -5.49 1.31
N ALA A 126 -3.43 -4.58 1.49
CA ALA A 126 -3.25 -3.48 2.43
C ALA A 126 -3.15 -3.95 3.90
N ARG A 127 -3.73 -5.09 4.27
CA ARG A 127 -3.58 -5.68 5.61
C ARG A 127 -2.14 -6.08 5.87
N LEU A 128 -1.53 -6.79 4.92
CA LEU A 128 -0.11 -7.11 4.98
C LEU A 128 0.75 -5.85 4.99
N LEU A 129 0.41 -4.89 4.13
CA LEU A 129 1.12 -3.62 4.02
C LEU A 129 1.13 -2.86 5.37
N ASP A 130 -0.01 -2.77 6.06
CA ASP A 130 -0.12 -2.14 7.39
C ASP A 130 0.70 -2.86 8.47
N ASN A 131 1.04 -4.13 8.27
CA ASN A 131 1.74 -4.99 9.23
C ASN A 131 3.13 -5.41 8.76
N LEU A 132 3.67 -4.78 7.71
CA LEU A 132 4.98 -5.10 7.18
C LEU A 132 6.10 -4.73 8.17
N THR A 133 7.03 -5.67 8.36
CA THR A 133 8.26 -5.44 9.11
C THR A 133 9.42 -5.16 8.18
N LYS A 134 10.45 -4.48 8.69
CA LYS A 134 11.71 -4.26 7.95
C LYS A 134 12.36 -5.57 7.48
N ARG A 135 12.30 -6.61 8.32
CA ARG A 135 12.83 -7.94 7.98
C ARG A 135 12.10 -8.55 6.79
N GLU A 136 10.77 -8.38 6.70
CA GLU A 136 9.98 -8.91 5.60
C GLU A 136 10.21 -8.14 4.30
N LEU A 137 10.41 -6.81 4.38
CA LEU A 137 10.82 -5.98 3.25
C LEU A 137 12.11 -6.51 2.61
N GLU A 138 13.11 -6.83 3.43
CA GLU A 138 14.38 -7.35 2.94
C GLU A 138 14.26 -8.80 2.45
N LYS A 139 13.73 -9.70 3.31
CA LYS A 139 13.75 -11.15 3.08
C LYS A 139 12.78 -11.59 2.00
N HIS A 140 11.57 -11.02 1.95
CA HIS A 140 10.50 -11.50 1.09
C HIS A 140 10.24 -10.58 -0.11
N LEU A 141 10.52 -9.29 0.04
CA LEU A 141 10.22 -8.29 -1.01
C LEU A 141 11.48 -7.78 -1.73
N GLY A 142 12.68 -8.19 -1.31
CA GLY A 142 13.94 -7.78 -1.93
C GLY A 142 14.28 -6.29 -1.75
N VAL A 143 13.61 -5.60 -0.82
CA VAL A 143 13.79 -4.17 -0.57
C VAL A 143 14.96 -3.97 0.40
N THR A 144 16.18 -4.04 -0.12
CA THR A 144 17.43 -3.93 0.65
C THR A 144 17.93 -2.49 0.83
N ARG A 145 17.56 -1.58 -0.09
CA ARG A 145 17.97 -0.17 -0.04
C ARG A 145 17.22 0.56 1.06
N LYS A 146 17.95 1.12 2.04
CA LYS A 146 17.37 1.89 3.15
C LYS A 146 16.42 3.01 2.68
N ALA A 147 16.79 3.74 1.62
CA ALA A 147 15.95 4.80 1.06
C ALA A 147 14.58 4.27 0.58
N HIS A 148 14.56 3.08 -0.06
CA HIS A 148 13.30 2.47 -0.51
C HIS A 148 12.48 1.93 0.66
N GLN A 149 13.13 1.41 1.71
CA GLN A 149 12.44 1.02 2.95
C GLN A 149 11.76 2.24 3.60
N THR A 150 12.48 3.36 3.73
CA THR A 150 11.91 4.61 4.25
C THR A 150 10.75 5.11 3.40
N SER A 151 10.90 5.10 2.06
CA SER A 151 9.82 5.42 1.12
C SER A 151 8.55 4.60 1.40
N ILE A 152 8.67 3.27 1.45
CA ILE A 152 7.53 2.38 1.73
C ILE A 152 6.91 2.69 3.08
N VAL A 153 7.72 2.87 4.13
CA VAL A 153 7.24 3.19 5.48
C VAL A 153 6.45 4.52 5.48
N GLN A 154 6.93 5.56 4.81
CA GLN A 154 6.20 6.83 4.74
C GLN A 154 4.92 6.73 3.91
N GLY A 155 4.94 5.97 2.81
CA GLY A 155 3.72 5.67 2.05
C GLY A 155 2.66 4.98 2.92
N ILE A 156 3.07 4.02 3.76
CA ILE A 156 2.19 3.35 4.73
C ILE A 156 1.68 4.33 5.79
N THR A 157 2.54 5.19 6.34
CA THR A 157 2.14 6.23 7.29
C THR A 157 1.06 7.13 6.71
N PHE A 158 1.20 7.55 5.45
CA PHE A 158 0.17 8.33 4.76
C PHE A 158 -1.15 7.56 4.59
N LEU A 159 -1.09 6.28 4.19
CA LEU A 159 -2.30 5.46 4.10
C LEU A 159 -3.03 5.36 5.45
N ARG A 160 -2.29 5.20 6.55
CA ARG A 160 -2.86 5.20 7.91
C ARG A 160 -3.52 6.54 8.27
N MET A 161 -2.89 7.66 7.92
CA MET A 161 -3.44 9.00 8.17
C MET A 161 -4.78 9.21 7.48
N ILE A 162 -4.94 8.69 6.25
CA ILE A 162 -6.20 8.76 5.50
C ILE A 162 -7.09 7.52 5.70
N LYS A 163 -6.79 6.70 6.72
CA LYS A 163 -7.55 5.51 7.11
C LYS A 163 -7.79 4.52 5.97
N TYR A 164 -6.83 4.43 5.04
CA TYR A 164 -6.89 3.61 3.84
C TYR A 164 -8.09 3.94 2.91
N ASP A 165 -8.61 5.16 2.97
CA ASP A 165 -9.67 5.62 2.07
C ASP A 165 -9.10 5.99 0.68
N ARG A 166 -9.12 5.02 -0.23
CA ARG A 166 -8.67 5.20 -1.61
C ARG A 166 -9.46 6.27 -2.37
N GLN A 167 -10.76 6.42 -2.09
CA GLN A 167 -11.57 7.44 -2.77
C GLN A 167 -11.13 8.84 -2.34
N ALA A 168 -10.89 9.05 -1.05
CA ALA A 168 -10.37 10.30 -0.52
C ALA A 168 -8.96 10.64 -1.07
N ILE A 169 -8.08 9.64 -1.22
CA ILE A 169 -6.76 9.83 -1.87
C ILE A 169 -6.95 10.32 -3.31
N ASN A 170 -7.79 9.63 -4.08
CA ASN A 170 -8.00 9.93 -5.49
C ASN A 170 -8.65 11.30 -5.70
N GLU A 171 -9.56 11.70 -4.82
CA GLU A 171 -10.17 13.03 -4.85
C GLU A 171 -9.13 14.13 -4.61
N ARG A 172 -8.30 13.99 -3.57
CA ARG A 172 -7.23 14.96 -3.28
C ARG A 172 -6.20 15.03 -4.40
N ARG A 173 -5.84 13.89 -5.01
CA ARG A 173 -4.92 13.85 -6.16
C ARG A 173 -5.47 14.60 -7.38
N ARG A 174 -6.73 14.36 -7.73
CA ARG A 174 -7.40 15.05 -8.85
C ARG A 174 -7.40 16.57 -8.70
N GLN A 175 -7.50 17.08 -7.48
CA GLN A 175 -7.44 18.52 -7.20
C GLN A 175 -6.06 19.13 -7.44
N CYS A 176 -5.00 18.31 -7.44
CA CYS A 176 -3.62 18.75 -7.57
C CYS A 176 -2.93 18.25 -8.85
N ASP A 177 -3.68 17.76 -9.84
CA ASP A 177 -3.12 17.27 -11.11
C ASP A 177 -2.41 18.38 -11.89
N VAL A 178 -2.98 19.60 -11.89
CA VAL A 178 -2.46 20.77 -12.61
C VAL A 178 -1.99 21.88 -11.66
N ILE A 179 -2.55 21.92 -10.46
CA ILE A 179 -2.27 22.95 -9.47
C ILE A 179 -1.28 22.39 -8.46
N ASP A 180 -0.27 23.18 -8.09
CA ASP A 180 0.65 22.81 -7.04
C ASP A 180 -0.01 22.97 -5.67
N CYS A 181 -0.76 21.95 -5.24
CA CYS A 181 -1.40 21.88 -3.94
C CYS A 181 -1.15 20.54 -3.24
N ASP A 182 -1.32 20.53 -1.92
CA ASP A 182 -1.34 19.30 -1.10
C ASP A 182 -0.27 18.26 -1.48
N PRO A 183 1.03 18.62 -1.47
CA PRO A 183 2.10 17.72 -1.89
C PRO A 183 2.17 16.42 -1.09
N LEU A 184 1.47 16.30 0.04
CA LEU A 184 1.35 15.05 0.80
C LEU A 184 0.76 13.91 -0.06
N VAL A 185 -0.20 14.19 -0.95
CA VAL A 185 -0.87 13.15 -1.76
C VAL A 185 -0.18 12.87 -3.09
N TRP A 186 0.88 13.63 -3.40
CA TRP A 186 1.54 13.54 -4.70
C TRP A 186 2.16 12.19 -4.93
N THR A 187 1.91 11.65 -6.13
CA THR A 187 2.59 10.47 -6.62
C THR A 187 4.00 10.84 -7.12
N ASN A 188 4.84 9.83 -7.34
CA ASN A 188 6.11 9.98 -8.02
C ASN A 188 5.95 10.66 -9.38
N GLN A 189 4.92 10.27 -10.14
CA GLN A 189 4.62 10.87 -11.45
C GLN A 189 4.28 12.37 -11.35
N ARG A 190 3.62 12.79 -10.25
CA ARG A 190 3.35 14.21 -10.03
C ARG A 190 4.63 15.00 -9.72
N PHE A 191 5.55 14.44 -8.95
CA PHE A 191 6.88 15.05 -8.72
C PHE A 191 7.72 15.14 -10.00
N ILE A 192 7.68 14.12 -10.87
CA ILE A 192 8.33 14.16 -12.19
C ILE A 192 7.75 15.33 -13.02
N SER A 193 6.43 15.49 -13.01
CA SER A 193 5.75 16.56 -13.76
C SER A 193 6.07 17.94 -13.19
N TRP A 194 6.10 18.07 -11.86
CA TRP A 194 6.53 19.29 -11.17
C TRP A 194 7.97 19.66 -11.51
N ALA A 195 8.91 18.71 -11.46
CA ALA A 195 10.31 18.94 -11.81
C ALA A 195 10.47 19.47 -13.24
N ARG A 196 9.64 19.00 -14.18
CA ARG A 196 9.59 19.57 -15.55
C ARG A 196 9.03 21.00 -15.56
N GLY A 197 8.00 21.26 -14.76
CA GLY A 197 7.35 22.58 -14.67
C GLY A 197 8.22 23.67 -14.05
N ILE A 198 9.19 23.31 -13.22
CA ILE A 198 10.18 24.24 -12.63
C ILE A 198 11.50 24.31 -13.44
N ASP A 199 11.46 24.02 -14.74
CA ASP A 199 12.60 24.06 -15.66
C ASP A 199 13.74 23.07 -15.36
N LEU A 200 13.46 21.96 -14.68
CA LEU A 200 14.41 20.86 -14.40
C LEU A 200 14.11 19.59 -15.20
N ALA A 201 13.57 19.73 -16.41
CA ALA A 201 13.13 18.62 -17.24
C ALA A 201 14.24 17.61 -17.57
N GLU A 202 15.50 18.07 -17.73
CA GLU A 202 16.66 17.20 -18.00
C GLU A 202 16.97 16.22 -16.85
N TYR A 203 16.52 16.52 -15.62
CA TYR A 203 16.74 15.69 -14.44
C TYR A 203 15.49 14.92 -13.99
N ALA A 204 14.30 15.33 -14.46
CA ALA A 204 13.02 14.88 -13.92
C ALA A 204 12.85 13.35 -13.98
N ASP A 205 13.30 12.73 -15.06
CA ASP A 205 13.12 11.29 -15.27
C ASP A 205 14.03 10.41 -14.40
N ASN A 206 15.06 10.99 -13.78
CA ASN A 206 15.87 10.29 -12.77
C ASN A 206 15.08 9.97 -11.50
N LEU A 207 13.91 10.59 -11.31
CA LEU A 207 13.02 10.29 -10.19
C LEU A 207 12.25 8.97 -10.35
N ARG A 208 12.35 8.27 -11.49
CA ARG A 208 11.69 6.97 -11.66
C ARG A 208 12.41 5.87 -10.87
N GLY A 209 11.64 5.03 -10.19
CA GLY A 209 12.15 3.84 -9.52
C GLY A 209 12.99 4.10 -8.26
N ILE A 210 12.98 5.32 -7.72
CA ILE A 210 13.77 5.69 -6.53
C ILE A 210 12.92 5.89 -5.26
N GLY A 211 11.59 5.88 -5.37
CA GLY A 211 10.70 6.00 -4.22
C GLY A 211 10.34 7.42 -3.78
N ILE A 212 10.60 8.45 -4.58
CA ILE A 212 10.21 9.83 -4.21
C ILE A 212 8.73 10.05 -4.50
N HIS A 213 7.98 10.40 -3.45
CA HIS A 213 6.55 10.70 -3.46
C HIS A 213 6.20 11.61 -2.27
N GLY A 214 4.96 12.10 -2.23
CA GLY A 214 4.50 13.12 -1.30
C GLY A 214 4.69 12.80 0.16
N ALA A 215 4.29 11.59 0.56
CA ALA A 215 4.45 11.14 1.93
C ALA A 215 5.92 11.11 2.38
N LEU A 216 6.85 10.66 1.52
CA LEU A 216 8.27 10.73 1.83
C LEU A 216 8.73 12.19 2.00
N VAL A 217 8.41 13.06 1.04
CA VAL A 217 8.86 14.46 1.02
C VAL A 217 8.32 15.25 2.22
N ILE A 218 7.10 14.97 2.67
CA ILE A 218 6.41 15.74 3.71
C ILE A 218 6.57 15.15 5.11
N LEU A 219 6.59 13.82 5.25
CA LEU A 219 6.56 13.14 6.56
C LEU A 219 7.94 12.70 7.05
N ASP A 220 8.94 12.57 6.19
CA ASP A 220 10.31 12.25 6.61
C ASP A 220 11.06 13.53 7.00
N PRO A 221 11.40 13.72 8.29
CA PRO A 221 12.11 14.92 8.74
C PRO A 221 13.54 15.02 8.19
N THR A 222 14.09 13.94 7.65
CA THR A 222 15.43 13.93 7.04
C THR A 222 15.41 14.30 5.56
N PHE A 223 14.23 14.39 4.94
CA PHE A 223 14.11 14.73 3.52
C PHE A 223 14.28 16.23 3.31
N ASN A 224 15.18 16.61 2.40
CA ASN A 224 15.50 18.01 2.09
C ASN A 224 15.90 18.19 0.61
N ALA A 225 16.19 19.44 0.22
CA ALA A 225 16.56 19.79 -1.14
C ALA A 225 17.83 19.06 -1.64
N ASP A 226 18.79 18.77 -0.76
CA ASP A 226 20.00 18.04 -1.14
C ASP A 226 19.72 16.56 -1.43
N VAL A 227 18.81 15.95 -0.67
CA VAL A 227 18.31 14.58 -0.94
C VAL A 227 17.60 14.56 -2.28
N MET A 228 16.69 15.51 -2.54
CA MET A 228 16.00 15.63 -3.84
C MET A 228 16.99 15.84 -4.99
N ALA A 229 17.94 16.76 -4.85
CA ALA A 229 18.95 17.04 -5.87
C ALA A 229 19.81 15.81 -6.21
N THR A 230 20.20 15.06 -5.18
CA THR A 230 20.97 13.82 -5.33
C THR A 230 20.16 12.75 -6.06
N ALA A 231 18.88 12.61 -5.70
CA ALA A 231 17.95 11.71 -6.37
C ALA A 231 17.69 12.08 -7.83
N MET A 232 17.64 13.37 -8.15
CA MET A 232 17.55 13.90 -9.50
C MET A 232 18.87 13.78 -10.29
N GLY A 233 19.96 13.34 -9.66
CA GLY A 233 21.27 13.22 -10.30
C GLY A 233 21.96 14.56 -10.59
N ILE A 234 21.55 15.64 -9.91
CA ILE A 234 22.15 16.97 -10.09
C ILE A 234 23.50 17.00 -9.36
N PRO A 235 24.64 17.25 -10.02
CA PRO A 235 25.95 17.28 -9.35
C PRO A 235 26.04 18.37 -8.28
N THR A 236 26.86 18.16 -7.25
CA THR A 236 27.13 19.17 -6.19
C THR A 236 27.79 20.43 -6.73
N SER A 237 28.47 20.36 -7.87
CA SER A 237 29.06 21.51 -8.56
C SER A 237 28.03 22.44 -9.22
N LYS A 238 26.81 21.98 -9.51
CA LYS A 238 25.74 22.77 -10.16
C LYS A 238 24.98 23.62 -9.12
N ASN A 239 25.69 24.52 -8.45
CA ASN A 239 25.19 25.33 -7.32
C ASN A 239 23.93 26.16 -7.66
N ILE A 240 23.85 26.73 -8.86
CA ILE A 240 22.70 27.56 -9.28
C ILE A 240 21.44 26.70 -9.38
N ILE A 241 21.55 25.53 -10.02
CA ILE A 241 20.43 24.60 -10.20
C ILE A 241 19.98 24.02 -8.85
N ARG A 242 20.92 23.68 -7.97
CA ARG A 242 20.60 23.20 -6.61
C ARG A 242 19.89 24.27 -5.78
N ARG A 243 20.30 25.53 -5.88
CA ARG A 243 19.63 26.64 -5.20
C ARG A 243 18.22 26.85 -5.75
N HIS A 244 18.04 26.81 -7.07
CA HIS A 244 16.74 26.87 -7.72
C HIS A 244 15.81 25.78 -7.20
N LEU A 245 16.23 24.51 -7.26
CA LEU A 245 15.46 23.38 -6.73
C LEU A 245 15.10 23.57 -5.24
N ALA A 246 16.04 24.08 -4.43
CA ALA A 246 15.78 24.30 -3.01
C ALA A 246 14.68 25.33 -2.79
N THR A 247 14.71 26.46 -3.50
CA THR A 247 13.69 27.51 -3.43
C THR A 247 12.31 27.00 -3.87
N GLU A 248 12.26 26.24 -4.97
CA GLU A 248 11.00 25.66 -5.48
C GLU A 248 10.44 24.60 -4.53
N LEU A 249 11.29 23.72 -4.01
CA LEU A 249 10.87 22.68 -3.05
C LEU A 249 10.37 23.30 -1.74
N GLU A 250 11.05 24.32 -1.23
CA GLU A 250 10.62 25.03 -0.03
C GLU A 250 9.24 25.68 -0.24
N SER A 251 9.05 26.37 -1.38
CA SER A 251 7.78 26.96 -1.76
C SER A 251 6.65 25.93 -1.80
N LEU A 252 6.91 24.76 -2.40
CA LEU A 252 5.96 23.64 -2.44
C LEU A 252 5.62 23.11 -1.05
N VAL A 253 6.61 22.87 -0.18
CA VAL A 253 6.40 22.30 1.15
C VAL A 253 5.65 23.28 2.08
N GLN A 254 5.86 24.59 1.93
CA GLN A 254 5.16 25.61 2.70
C GLN A 254 3.64 25.59 2.47
N ILE A 255 3.18 25.19 1.27
CA ILE A 255 1.75 25.04 0.96
C ILE A 255 1.06 24.05 1.92
N THR A 256 1.74 22.95 2.26
CA THR A 256 1.19 21.97 3.22
C THR A 256 1.15 22.52 4.64
N ARG A 257 2.17 23.27 5.05
CA ARG A 257 2.24 23.85 6.41
C ARG A 257 1.10 24.84 6.64
N TYR A 258 0.79 25.66 5.63
CA TYR A 258 -0.33 26.61 5.67
C TYR A 258 -1.71 25.91 5.65
N ASN A 259 -1.85 24.83 4.88
CA ASN A 259 -3.11 24.08 4.84
C ASN A 259 -3.35 23.21 6.08
N SER A 260 -2.28 22.80 6.78
CA SER A 260 -2.38 22.03 8.02
C SER A 260 -2.84 22.90 9.18
N SER A 261 -2.37 24.15 9.29
CA SER A 261 -2.88 25.10 10.30
C SER A 261 -4.36 25.48 10.08
N ALA A 262 -4.86 25.39 8.84
CA ALA A 262 -6.28 25.60 8.53
C ALA A 262 -7.18 24.36 8.76
N LYS A 263 -6.60 23.15 8.86
CA LYS A 263 -7.36 21.87 8.96
C LYS A 263 -7.22 21.14 10.30
N PHE A 264 -6.35 21.59 11.20
CA PHE A 264 -6.23 21.05 12.56
C PHE A 264 -6.76 22.03 13.62
N THR A 265 -8.06 22.29 13.58
CA THR A 265 -8.82 22.45 14.82
C THR A 265 -9.27 21.04 15.20
N PHE A 266 -8.54 20.44 16.16
CA PHE A 266 -8.99 19.23 16.85
C PHE A 266 -10.15 19.58 17.80
#